data_AF-A0A821FFB8-F1
#
_entry.id   AF-A0A821FFB8-F1
#
_cell.length_a   1.000
_cell.length_b   1.000
_cell.length_c   1.000
_cell.angle_alpha   90.00
_cell.angle_beta   90.00
_cell.angle_gamma   90.00
#
_symmetry.space_group_name_H-M   'P 1'
#
loop_
_entity.id
_entity.type
_entity.pdbx_description
1 polymer ?
#
loop_
_entity_poly.entity_id
_entity_poly.type
_entity_poly.pdbx_seq_one_letter_code
_entity_poly.pdbx_strand_id
1 'polypeptide(L)'
;MRLSRECDAAEDGRVAIFNNPRGKRRLISRPIDLSNVSLLYMRLGSGTCPPPAPTDPPFQLLITTDCFNYSNWLLVYSQQILPGIEHVTVPLSFNNITNSSTVCLKLEQDGDKFTGSGSWFIDDLLIIRSRLQNEYFFETFKTMRSTNWYRLVGGHLKTCDERMSMVFESHVDIRTDIGATTIDFSLSGMIDYNRDALFHLSKNTSIDWTKWNATGFLDLNKTCTDEDVITFNEENYRQLCSPIIELSRIDNVRFTLSTEPCMKRNKYTSTSAAVIFLSIFYNVSTVAYSRTIRRISLREIPQTHKTYHVRFDELRHSATSYGRICLSQYPQSSGKNVDVWNVKDFIALPLLQSNITHYIQLALNTKCNLQEQLTNGLGGISNQNINIEYSIDFGKTWHFLLQPCFHGSVCSHDVPHVYSSSIILPTSGWHRITLPLPIATLQQEYIRFRINTPSFAMPAYSISNSWAIDKVFIGRCPRACSGHGWCQLNSC
;
A
#
# COMPACT_ATOMS: atom_id res chain seq x y z
N MET A 1 16.78 -15.36 23.41
CA MET A 1 15.51 -14.61 23.31
C MET A 1 15.03 -14.33 24.72
N ARG A 2 14.65 -13.09 25.01
CA ARG A 2 13.98 -12.72 26.27
C ARG A 2 12.79 -11.83 25.98
N LEU A 3 11.74 -11.92 26.79
CA LEU A 3 10.60 -11.00 26.71
C LEU A 3 10.89 -9.79 27.60
N SER A 4 10.95 -8.60 27.03
CA SER A 4 11.27 -7.36 27.77
C SER A 4 10.51 -6.16 27.21
N ARG A 5 10.51 -5.04 27.95
CA ARG A 5 10.05 -3.71 27.52
C ARG A 5 11.20 -2.79 27.12
N GLU A 6 12.43 -3.29 27.19
CA GLU A 6 13.62 -2.53 26.83
C GLU A 6 13.62 -2.11 25.35
N CYS A 7 14.47 -1.14 25.03
CA CYS A 7 14.68 -0.60 23.67
C CYS A 7 13.49 0.19 23.10
N ASP A 8 12.53 0.62 23.93
CA ASP A 8 11.27 1.26 23.49
C ASP A 8 10.61 0.53 22.31
N ALA A 9 10.82 -0.79 22.27
CA ALA A 9 10.44 -1.64 21.16
C ALA A 9 8.97 -2.09 21.27
N ALA A 10 8.45 -2.11 22.51
CA ALA A 10 7.06 -2.38 22.81
C ALA A 10 6.25 -1.09 22.71
N GLU A 11 5.23 -1.06 21.85
CA GLU A 11 4.20 -0.01 21.92
C GLU A 11 3.19 -0.29 23.03
N ASP A 12 2.92 -1.58 23.28
CA ASP A 12 2.18 -2.10 24.43
C ASP A 12 2.76 -3.46 24.83
N GLY A 13 2.68 -3.85 26.10
CA GLY A 13 3.05 -5.20 26.53
C GLY A 13 4.56 -5.47 26.66
N ARG A 14 5.05 -6.61 26.14
CA ARG A 14 6.46 -7.07 26.19
C ARG A 14 6.81 -7.67 24.82
N VAL A 15 8.02 -7.41 24.32
CA VAL A 15 8.48 -7.87 23.00
C VAL A 15 9.59 -8.93 23.10
N ALA A 16 9.74 -9.74 22.05
CA ALA A 16 10.80 -10.74 21.96
C ALA A 16 12.10 -10.12 21.48
N ILE A 17 13.09 -9.95 22.38
CA ILE A 17 14.39 -9.35 22.10
C ILE A 17 15.48 -10.42 21.93
N PHE A 18 16.33 -10.22 20.93
CA PHE A 18 17.48 -11.03 20.54
C PHE A 18 18.75 -10.18 20.60
N ASN A 19 19.55 -10.41 21.64
CA ASN A 19 20.78 -9.66 21.91
C ASN A 19 21.96 -10.58 22.29
N ASN A 20 21.80 -11.90 22.10
CA ASN A 20 22.86 -12.86 22.45
C ASN A 20 24.10 -12.62 21.57
N PRO A 21 25.30 -12.49 22.15
CA PRO A 21 26.52 -12.19 21.39
C PRO A 21 27.09 -13.42 20.65
N ARG A 22 26.66 -14.63 21.02
CA ARG A 22 27.08 -15.91 20.41
C ARG A 22 25.90 -16.85 20.25
N GLY A 23 25.98 -17.69 19.23
CA GLY A 23 24.95 -18.68 18.89
C GLY A 23 23.78 -18.10 18.11
N LYS A 24 22.96 -18.99 17.53
CA LYS A 24 21.88 -18.62 16.61
C LYS A 24 20.78 -17.82 17.33
N ARG A 25 20.38 -16.68 16.74
CA ARG A 25 19.20 -15.92 17.16
C ARG A 25 18.03 -16.37 16.30
N ARG A 26 17.22 -17.32 16.79
CA ARG A 26 16.13 -17.91 16.00
C ARG A 26 14.84 -18.15 16.77
N LEU A 27 13.73 -18.13 16.04
CA LEU A 27 12.39 -18.52 16.47
C LEU A 27 11.79 -19.45 15.41
N ILE A 28 11.25 -20.58 15.84
CA ILE A 28 10.65 -21.59 14.94
C ILE A 28 9.19 -21.79 15.35
N SER A 29 8.30 -21.73 14.38
CA SER A 29 6.87 -21.95 14.62
C SER A 29 6.55 -23.43 14.75
N ARG A 30 5.40 -23.72 15.37
CA ARG A 30 4.72 -25.01 15.17
C ARG A 30 4.23 -25.11 13.71
N PRO A 31 3.84 -26.30 13.23
CA PRO A 31 3.23 -26.45 11.90
C PRO A 31 1.99 -25.56 11.76
N ILE A 32 1.92 -24.82 10.65
CA ILE A 32 0.85 -23.86 10.34
C ILE A 32 0.28 -24.21 8.97
N ASP A 33 -1.04 -24.23 8.87
CA ASP A 33 -1.75 -24.34 7.60
C ASP A 33 -1.79 -22.97 6.89
N LEU A 34 -1.15 -22.89 5.72
CA LEU A 34 -1.07 -21.69 4.90
C LEU A 34 -1.94 -21.76 3.64
N SER A 35 -2.84 -22.76 3.51
CA SER A 35 -3.67 -22.96 2.30
C SER A 35 -4.43 -21.70 1.85
N ASN A 36 -4.87 -20.88 2.81
CA ASN A 36 -5.61 -19.63 2.58
C ASN A 36 -4.89 -18.41 3.15
N VAL A 37 -3.56 -18.44 3.26
CA VAL A 37 -2.74 -17.33 3.79
C VAL A 37 -2.10 -16.58 2.64
N SER A 38 -2.21 -15.25 2.65
CA SER A 38 -1.56 -14.39 1.67
C SER A 38 -0.35 -13.65 2.23
N LEU A 39 -0.29 -13.39 3.55
CA LEU A 39 0.71 -12.49 4.12
C LEU A 39 1.17 -12.92 5.51
N LEU A 40 2.46 -12.70 5.77
CA LEU A 40 3.03 -12.63 7.11
C LEU A 40 3.35 -11.17 7.42
N TYR A 41 2.92 -10.70 8.58
CA TYR A 41 3.34 -9.42 9.11
C TYR A 41 4.11 -9.60 10.42
N MET A 42 5.08 -8.73 10.63
CA MET A 42 5.83 -8.59 11.87
C MET A 42 6.32 -7.16 12.04
N ARG A 43 6.50 -6.75 13.29
CA ARG A 43 7.34 -5.60 13.64
C ARG A 43 8.75 -6.09 13.90
N LEU A 44 9.72 -5.47 13.26
CA LEU A 44 11.13 -5.82 13.33
C LEU A 44 11.95 -4.54 13.50
N GLY A 45 13.02 -4.59 14.28
CA GLY A 45 13.95 -3.48 14.38
C GLY A 45 14.83 -3.57 15.61
N SER A 46 15.58 -2.52 15.90
CA SER A 46 16.38 -2.40 17.12
C SER A 46 15.79 -1.43 18.15
N GLY A 47 14.77 -0.65 17.77
CA GLY A 47 14.17 0.37 18.62
C GLY A 47 15.21 1.43 18.99
N THR A 48 15.29 1.78 20.28
CA THR A 48 16.35 2.64 20.84
C THR A 48 17.63 1.89 21.21
N CYS A 49 17.65 0.56 21.08
CA CYS A 49 18.88 -0.21 21.28
C CYS A 49 19.80 -0.16 20.05
N PRO A 50 21.11 -0.39 20.25
CA PRO A 50 22.06 -0.46 19.14
C PRO A 50 21.66 -1.58 18.17
N PRO A 51 21.50 -1.29 16.86
CA PRO A 51 21.23 -2.33 15.86
C PRO A 51 22.46 -3.25 15.70
N PRO A 52 22.28 -4.46 15.15
CA PRO A 52 23.39 -5.29 14.67
C PRO A 52 24.28 -4.51 13.70
N ALA A 53 25.57 -4.86 13.66
CA ALA A 53 26.49 -4.19 12.74
C ALA A 53 26.11 -4.51 11.28
N PRO A 54 26.43 -3.64 10.31
CA PRO A 54 26.18 -3.93 8.89
C PRO A 54 26.92 -5.18 8.37
N THR A 55 27.99 -5.58 9.06
CA THR A 55 28.75 -6.81 8.79
C THR A 55 28.11 -8.06 9.39
N ASP A 56 27.15 -7.90 10.31
CA ASP A 56 26.42 -9.03 10.86
C ASP A 56 25.47 -9.62 9.80
N PRO A 57 25.18 -10.94 9.90
CA PRO A 57 24.20 -11.58 9.04
C PRO A 57 22.83 -10.89 9.10
N PRO A 58 22.13 -10.75 7.96
CA PRO A 58 20.80 -10.16 7.93
C PRO A 58 19.79 -11.02 8.68
N PHE A 59 18.66 -10.41 9.02
CA PHE A 59 17.46 -11.15 9.39
C PHE A 59 16.93 -11.93 8.20
N GLN A 60 16.48 -13.17 8.44
CA GLN A 60 15.95 -14.08 7.45
C GLN A 60 14.64 -14.72 7.93
N LEU A 61 13.66 -14.78 7.03
CA LEU A 61 12.46 -15.60 7.14
C LEU A 61 12.62 -16.80 6.21
N LEU A 62 12.60 -17.99 6.79
CA LEU A 62 12.67 -19.25 6.09
C LEU A 62 11.41 -20.08 6.34
N ILE A 63 11.07 -20.93 5.37
CA ILE A 63 9.95 -21.87 5.46
C ILE A 63 10.39 -23.29 5.13
N THR A 64 9.72 -24.27 5.70
CA THR A 64 9.88 -25.68 5.31
C THR A 64 8.55 -26.42 5.38
N THR A 65 8.40 -27.43 4.52
CA THR A 65 7.30 -28.39 4.58
C THR A 65 7.67 -29.65 5.37
N ASP A 66 8.96 -29.91 5.61
CA ASP A 66 9.42 -30.96 6.52
C ASP A 66 9.46 -30.42 7.96
N CYS A 67 8.26 -30.17 8.47
CA CYS A 67 8.03 -29.76 9.86
C CYS A 67 8.42 -30.83 10.88
N PHE A 68 8.58 -32.09 10.47
CA PHE A 68 8.91 -33.18 11.38
C PHE A 68 10.41 -33.16 11.73
N ASN A 69 11.28 -33.06 10.72
CA ASN A 69 12.73 -32.98 10.95
C ASN A 69 13.27 -31.55 11.01
N TYR A 70 12.43 -30.53 10.73
CA TYR A 70 12.85 -29.13 10.62
C TYR A 70 14.03 -28.95 9.65
N SER A 71 13.93 -29.60 8.49
CA SER A 71 14.98 -29.65 7.45
C SER A 71 14.55 -28.90 6.18
N ASN A 72 15.40 -28.80 5.15
CA ASN A 72 15.03 -28.27 3.83
C ASN A 72 14.40 -26.87 3.84
N TRP A 73 15.06 -25.93 4.52
CA TRP A 73 14.59 -24.55 4.62
C TRP A 73 14.76 -23.77 3.33
N LEU A 74 13.68 -23.13 2.89
CA LEU A 74 13.67 -22.17 1.80
C LEU A 74 13.67 -20.74 2.35
N LEU A 75 14.57 -19.88 1.86
CA LEU A 75 14.58 -18.46 2.17
C LEU A 75 13.45 -17.73 1.41
N VAL A 76 12.56 -17.07 2.15
CA VAL A 76 11.42 -16.31 1.59
C VAL A 76 11.66 -14.81 1.66
N TYR A 77 12.31 -14.34 2.72
CA TYR A 77 12.58 -12.92 2.91
C TYR A 77 13.88 -12.72 3.69
N SER A 78 14.64 -11.68 3.33
CA SER A 78 15.88 -11.31 4.00
C SER A 78 16.03 -9.79 4.02
N GLN A 79 16.42 -9.23 5.16
CA GLN A 79 16.65 -7.79 5.31
C GLN A 79 17.72 -7.51 6.36
N GLN A 80 18.50 -6.44 6.18
CA GLN A 80 19.34 -5.92 7.25
C GLN A 80 18.49 -5.26 8.34
N ILE A 81 18.88 -5.43 9.60
CA ILE A 81 18.11 -4.87 10.71
C ILE A 81 18.44 -3.39 10.85
N LEU A 82 17.43 -2.55 10.68
CA LEU A 82 17.55 -1.11 10.71
C LEU A 82 17.27 -0.55 12.12
N PRO A 83 17.81 0.64 12.43
CA PRO A 83 17.50 1.33 13.69
C PRO A 83 16.03 1.76 13.73
N GLY A 84 15.43 1.74 14.92
CA GLY A 84 14.01 2.07 15.11
C GLY A 84 13.08 0.87 14.95
N ILE A 85 11.82 1.12 14.58
CA ILE A 85 10.76 0.13 14.44
C ILE A 85 10.31 0.09 12.98
N GLU A 86 10.43 -1.08 12.36
CA GLU A 86 9.95 -1.31 11.00
C GLU A 86 8.72 -2.22 11.00
N HIS A 87 7.75 -1.86 10.16
CA HIS A 87 6.57 -2.65 9.89
C HIS A 87 6.82 -3.49 8.63
N VAL A 88 7.09 -4.79 8.82
CA VAL A 88 7.48 -5.69 7.73
C VAL A 88 6.31 -6.58 7.34
N THR A 89 5.80 -6.40 6.12
CA THR A 89 4.81 -7.31 5.53
C THR A 89 5.45 -8.09 4.38
N VAL A 90 5.40 -9.43 4.49
CA VAL A 90 5.94 -10.38 3.53
C VAL A 90 4.79 -11.11 2.83
N PRO A 91 4.60 -10.90 1.51
CA PRO A 91 3.71 -11.70 0.69
C PRO A 91 4.14 -13.16 0.69
N LEU A 92 3.19 -14.01 1.04
CA LEU A 92 3.32 -15.45 1.10
C LEU A 92 2.56 -16.06 -0.10
N SER A 93 2.91 -15.63 -1.32
CA SER A 93 2.31 -16.18 -2.55
C SER A 93 3.01 -17.50 -2.92
N PHE A 94 2.42 -18.63 -2.54
CA PHE A 94 3.06 -19.94 -2.64
C PHE A 94 2.66 -20.79 -3.84
N ASN A 95 2.37 -20.16 -4.99
CA ASN A 95 1.90 -20.91 -6.17
C ASN A 95 2.92 -21.90 -6.77
N ASN A 96 4.19 -21.88 -6.36
CA ASN A 96 5.23 -22.69 -7.01
C ASN A 96 6.00 -23.65 -6.10
N ILE A 97 5.67 -23.78 -4.80
CA ILE A 97 6.63 -24.42 -3.88
C ILE A 97 6.16 -25.74 -3.27
N THR A 98 4.88 -25.98 -2.96
CA THR A 98 4.52 -27.32 -2.44
C THR A 98 3.04 -27.67 -2.54
N ASN A 99 2.74 -28.93 -2.91
CA ASN A 99 1.44 -29.60 -2.74
C ASN A 99 1.02 -29.78 -1.25
N SER A 100 1.75 -29.21 -0.29
CA SER A 100 1.47 -29.30 1.14
C SER A 100 0.84 -28.00 1.63
N SER A 101 -0.31 -28.12 2.29
CA SER A 101 -0.99 -27.04 3.01
C SER A 101 -0.24 -26.57 4.26
N THR A 102 0.55 -27.46 4.86
CA THR A 102 1.16 -27.24 6.18
C THR A 102 2.66 -26.96 6.04
N VAL A 103 3.12 -25.87 6.66
CA VAL A 103 4.53 -25.47 6.70
C VAL A 103 4.95 -25.00 8.09
N CYS A 104 6.26 -24.94 8.32
CA CYS A 104 6.86 -24.35 9.51
C CYS A 104 7.67 -23.13 9.12
N LEU A 105 7.57 -22.07 9.92
CA LEU A 105 8.29 -20.82 9.74
C LEU A 105 9.51 -20.77 10.66
N LYS A 106 10.62 -20.23 10.17
CA LYS A 106 11.82 -19.94 10.95
C LYS A 106 12.25 -18.50 10.71
N LEU A 107 12.28 -17.73 11.79
CA LEU A 107 12.82 -16.37 11.83
C LEU A 107 14.22 -16.49 12.41
N GLU A 108 15.26 -16.09 11.68
CA GLU A 108 16.65 -16.34 12.07
C GLU A 108 17.58 -15.19 11.69
N GLN A 109 18.57 -14.95 12.55
CA GLN A 109 19.79 -14.26 12.20
C GLN A 109 20.93 -15.27 12.42
N ASP A 110 21.48 -15.82 11.34
CA ASP A 110 22.43 -16.93 11.40
C ASP A 110 23.87 -16.44 11.50
N GLY A 111 24.41 -16.39 12.71
CA GLY A 111 25.78 -16.00 12.97
C GLY A 111 26.42 -16.81 14.10
N ASP A 112 27.67 -17.23 13.90
CA ASP A 112 28.45 -17.94 14.92
C ASP A 112 28.91 -16.99 16.05
N LYS A 113 29.27 -15.76 15.67
CA LYS A 113 29.59 -14.64 16.55
C LYS A 113 29.08 -13.35 15.90
N PHE A 114 28.37 -12.53 16.67
CA PHE A 114 27.93 -11.22 16.22
C PHE A 114 28.96 -10.16 16.63
N THR A 115 29.16 -9.17 15.76
CA THR A 115 30.07 -8.06 15.98
C THR A 115 29.43 -7.03 16.92
N GLY A 116 29.64 -7.21 18.23
CA GLY A 116 29.15 -6.31 19.28
C GLY A 116 27.90 -6.79 20.01
N SER A 117 27.26 -5.90 20.77
CA SER A 117 26.03 -6.16 21.55
C SER A 117 24.75 -5.78 20.80
N GLY A 118 24.82 -5.70 19.46
CA GLY A 118 23.70 -5.31 18.61
C GLY A 118 22.47 -6.18 18.86
N SER A 119 21.32 -5.53 19.03
CA SER A 119 20.08 -6.14 19.48
C SER A 119 18.98 -5.93 18.45
N TRP A 120 18.09 -6.91 18.31
CA TRP A 120 16.87 -6.74 17.54
C TRP A 120 15.68 -7.35 18.25
N PHE A 121 14.49 -6.89 17.92
CA PHE A 121 13.26 -7.41 18.49
C PHE A 121 12.28 -7.82 17.38
N ILE A 122 11.38 -8.72 17.72
CA ILE A 122 10.18 -9.00 16.95
C ILE A 122 8.94 -8.82 17.83
N ASP A 123 7.91 -8.23 17.25
CA ASP A 123 6.60 -8.03 17.85
C ASP A 123 5.48 -8.18 16.81
N ASP A 124 4.23 -8.31 17.27
CA ASP A 124 3.02 -8.37 16.44
C ASP A 124 3.11 -9.35 15.25
N LEU A 125 3.58 -10.58 15.48
CA LEU A 125 3.65 -11.61 14.45
C LEU A 125 2.24 -12.07 14.06
N LEU A 126 1.76 -11.64 12.89
CA LEU A 126 0.42 -11.92 12.38
C LEU A 126 0.48 -12.68 11.06
N ILE A 127 -0.27 -13.78 10.98
CA ILE A 127 -0.47 -14.53 9.75
C ILE A 127 -1.85 -14.17 9.22
N ILE A 128 -1.89 -13.43 8.11
CA ILE A 128 -3.12 -12.87 7.57
C ILE A 128 -3.64 -13.82 6.50
N ARG A 129 -4.85 -14.33 6.76
CA ARG A 129 -5.59 -15.09 5.76
C ARG A 129 -6.09 -14.18 4.66
N SER A 130 -5.92 -14.63 3.43
CA SER A 130 -6.56 -14.07 2.26
C SER A 130 -8.08 -14.20 2.44
N ARG A 131 -8.75 -13.09 2.79
CA ARG A 131 -10.19 -12.92 2.58
C ARG A 131 -10.44 -12.13 1.31
N LEU A 132 -9.68 -12.44 0.25
CA LEU A 132 -9.74 -11.77 -1.06
C LEU A 132 -11.12 -11.83 -1.74
N GLN A 133 -12.09 -12.56 -1.16
CA GLN A 133 -13.46 -12.64 -1.67
C GLN A 133 -14.43 -11.61 -1.06
N ASN A 134 -14.07 -10.91 0.02
CA ASN A 134 -14.97 -9.93 0.60
C ASN A 134 -14.83 -8.59 -0.13
N GLU A 135 -15.82 -8.24 -0.95
CA GLU A 135 -15.88 -6.98 -1.71
C GLU A 135 -16.27 -5.75 -0.85
N TYR A 136 -16.22 -5.88 0.47
CA TYR A 136 -16.56 -4.82 1.42
C TYR A 136 -15.95 -5.06 2.80
N PHE A 137 -15.87 -3.99 3.57
CA PHE A 137 -15.53 -3.93 4.98
C PHE A 137 -16.73 -3.41 5.77
N PHE A 138 -17.04 -4.03 6.92
CA PHE A 138 -18.09 -3.56 7.82
C PHE A 138 -17.75 -3.85 9.29
N GLU A 139 -17.89 -2.85 10.14
CA GLU A 139 -17.71 -2.95 11.59
C GLU A 139 -18.68 -2.05 12.35
N THR A 140 -19.25 -2.57 13.45
CA THR A 140 -20.14 -1.82 14.37
C THR A 140 -19.69 -1.90 15.84
N PHE A 141 -18.50 -2.47 16.08
CA PHE A 141 -17.84 -2.57 17.38
C PHE A 141 -18.73 -3.14 18.51
N LYS A 142 -19.65 -4.04 18.19
CA LYS A 142 -20.46 -4.74 19.21
C LYS A 142 -19.62 -5.63 20.12
N THR A 143 -18.46 -6.10 19.64
CA THR A 143 -17.53 -6.95 20.40
C THR A 143 -16.09 -6.64 20.03
N MET A 144 -15.16 -6.71 21.00
CA MET A 144 -13.72 -6.48 20.78
C MET A 144 -13.02 -7.57 19.92
N ARG A 145 -13.60 -8.77 19.77
CA ARG A 145 -13.00 -9.91 19.06
C ARG A 145 -13.04 -9.79 17.52
N SER A 146 -13.15 -8.58 16.98
CA SER A 146 -13.27 -8.40 15.54
C SER A 146 -11.96 -8.75 14.84
N THR A 147 -11.98 -9.80 14.03
CA THR A 147 -10.88 -10.17 13.13
C THR A 147 -10.73 -9.22 11.93
N ASN A 148 -11.55 -8.17 11.86
CA ASN A 148 -11.57 -7.25 10.72
C ASN A 148 -10.50 -6.16 10.87
N TRP A 149 -9.96 -5.94 12.07
CA TRP A 149 -8.90 -4.96 12.29
C TRP A 149 -7.55 -5.65 12.36
N TYR A 150 -6.61 -5.10 11.60
CA TYR A 150 -5.22 -5.47 11.67
C TYR A 150 -4.54 -4.87 12.91
N ARG A 151 -4.89 -3.62 13.26
CA ARG A 151 -4.28 -2.91 14.39
C ARG A 151 -5.21 -1.83 14.95
N LEU A 152 -5.23 -1.68 16.27
CA LEU A 152 -6.00 -0.67 17.01
C LEU A 152 -5.08 -0.01 18.05
N VAL A 153 -4.27 0.96 17.62
CA VAL A 153 -3.30 1.65 18.50
C VAL A 153 -4.05 2.64 19.39
N GLY A 154 -3.90 2.52 20.72
CA GLY A 154 -4.61 3.34 21.71
C GLY A 154 -6.13 3.18 21.70
N GLY A 155 -6.65 2.16 21.00
CA GLY A 155 -8.07 1.92 20.80
C GLY A 155 -8.64 0.99 21.86
N HIS A 156 -9.70 1.43 22.53
CA HIS A 156 -10.42 0.67 23.54
C HIS A 156 -11.91 0.69 23.26
N LEU A 157 -12.57 -0.45 23.43
CA LEU A 157 -14.02 -0.52 23.36
C LEU A 157 -14.62 0.12 24.62
N LYS A 158 -15.17 1.32 24.47
CA LYS A 158 -15.73 2.14 25.56
C LYS A 158 -16.97 2.89 25.08
N THR A 159 -17.67 3.52 26.03
CA THR A 159 -18.79 4.39 25.72
C THR A 159 -18.30 5.80 25.39
N CYS A 160 -18.81 6.34 24.28
CA CYS A 160 -18.55 7.70 23.82
C CYS A 160 -19.89 8.40 23.55
N ASP A 161 -20.22 9.42 24.36
CA ASP A 161 -21.52 10.10 24.35
C ASP A 161 -22.67 9.07 24.31
N GLU A 162 -22.69 8.17 25.29
CA GLU A 162 -23.68 7.09 25.47
C GLU A 162 -23.68 5.97 24.42
N ARG A 163 -22.75 5.95 23.47
CA ARG A 163 -22.62 4.88 22.47
C ARG A 163 -21.38 4.03 22.67
N MET A 164 -21.55 2.72 22.77
CA MET A 164 -20.42 1.77 22.72
C MET A 164 -19.75 1.87 21.36
N SER A 165 -18.46 2.16 21.36
CA SER A 165 -17.67 2.48 20.17
C SER A 165 -16.19 2.19 20.40
N MET A 166 -15.41 2.26 19.34
CA MET A 166 -13.96 2.20 19.46
C MET A 166 -13.44 3.60 19.79
N VAL A 167 -12.96 3.79 21.01
CA VAL A 167 -12.45 5.07 21.54
C VAL A 167 -10.92 5.03 21.55
N PHE A 168 -10.32 6.04 20.95
CA PHE A 168 -8.88 6.23 20.85
C PHE A 168 -8.44 7.31 21.83
N GLU A 169 -7.55 6.94 22.76
CA GLU A 169 -7.04 7.84 23.79
C GLU A 169 -5.53 8.05 23.59
N SER A 170 -5.12 9.32 23.58
CA SER A 170 -3.70 9.69 23.58
C SER A 170 -3.12 9.57 24.99
N HIS A 171 -2.15 8.68 25.16
CA HIS A 171 -1.32 8.59 26.36
C HIS A 171 0.06 9.22 26.11
N VAL A 172 0.64 9.79 27.16
CA VAL A 172 1.92 10.54 27.14
C VAL A 172 3.08 9.70 26.58
N ASP A 173 2.97 8.37 26.63
CA ASP A 173 4.01 7.43 26.19
C ASP A 173 3.89 7.00 24.72
N ILE A 174 2.80 7.36 24.02
CA ILE A 174 2.56 6.92 22.64
C ILE A 174 3.19 7.91 21.66
N ARG A 175 4.39 7.59 21.15
CA ARG A 175 5.07 8.37 20.09
C ARG A 175 4.58 8.02 18.67
N THR A 176 3.58 7.16 18.55
CA THR A 176 3.08 6.62 17.28
C THR A 176 1.70 7.16 16.95
N ASP A 177 1.33 7.10 15.67
CA ASP A 177 -0.01 7.48 15.24
C ASP A 177 -1.06 6.59 15.94
N ILE A 178 -2.05 7.21 16.54
CA ILE A 178 -3.16 6.53 17.23
C ILE A 178 -4.27 6.30 16.22
N GLY A 179 -4.86 5.12 16.23
CA GLY A 179 -5.97 4.83 15.32
C GLY A 179 -6.16 3.37 14.95
N ALA A 180 -6.93 3.18 13.90
CA ALA A 180 -7.43 1.89 13.46
C ALA A 180 -6.91 1.57 12.07
N THR A 181 -6.39 0.36 11.89
CA THR A 181 -5.98 -0.18 10.58
C THR A 181 -6.77 -1.44 10.27
N THR A 182 -7.44 -1.45 9.12
CA THR A 182 -8.22 -2.59 8.62
C THR A 182 -7.29 -3.75 8.18
N ILE A 183 -7.81 -4.97 8.13
CA ILE A 183 -7.16 -6.06 7.36
C ILE A 183 -7.22 -5.76 5.86
N ASP A 184 -6.43 -6.47 5.06
CA ASP A 184 -6.55 -6.38 3.60
C ASP A 184 -7.83 -7.07 3.11
N PHE A 185 -8.48 -6.44 2.15
CA PHE A 185 -9.60 -7.00 1.39
C PHE A 185 -9.48 -6.54 -0.07
N SER A 186 -10.41 -6.94 -0.93
CA SER A 186 -10.45 -6.54 -2.33
C SER A 186 -11.70 -5.69 -2.59
N LEU A 187 -11.61 -4.79 -3.56
CA LEU A 187 -12.75 -3.97 -3.98
C LEU A 187 -12.96 -4.13 -5.49
N SER A 188 -14.06 -4.78 -5.86
CA SER A 188 -14.42 -4.99 -7.26
C SER A 188 -15.14 -3.74 -7.81
N GLY A 189 -14.36 -2.86 -8.43
CA GLY A 189 -14.89 -1.75 -9.20
C GLY A 189 -14.89 -2.06 -10.69
N MET A 190 -16.04 -1.94 -11.35
CA MET A 190 -16.02 -1.80 -12.81
C MET A 190 -15.60 -0.37 -13.14
N ILE A 191 -14.51 -0.23 -13.89
CA ILE A 191 -14.04 1.04 -14.44
C ILE A 191 -14.44 1.05 -15.91
N ASP A 192 -15.20 2.06 -16.33
CA ASP A 192 -15.50 2.25 -17.74
C ASP A 192 -14.34 3.00 -18.39
N TYR A 193 -13.36 2.26 -18.91
CA TYR A 193 -12.17 2.87 -19.51
C TYR A 193 -12.47 3.77 -20.71
N ASN A 194 -13.61 3.59 -21.40
CA ASN A 194 -13.96 4.45 -22.53
C ASN A 194 -14.41 5.84 -22.07
N ARG A 195 -14.99 5.93 -20.86
CA ARG A 195 -15.50 7.17 -20.29
C ARG A 195 -14.52 7.81 -19.30
N ASP A 196 -13.88 7.00 -18.47
CA ASP A 196 -13.06 7.45 -17.35
C ASP A 196 -11.58 7.59 -17.73
N ALA A 197 -11.04 6.75 -18.62
CA ALA A 197 -9.60 6.78 -18.89
C ALA A 197 -9.20 8.00 -19.73
N LEU A 198 -8.13 8.66 -19.32
CA LEU A 198 -7.51 9.75 -20.09
C LEU A 198 -6.77 9.19 -21.32
N PHE A 199 -6.20 7.99 -21.18
CA PHE A 199 -5.84 7.12 -22.28
C PHE A 199 -5.87 5.67 -21.80
N HIS A 200 -6.08 4.74 -22.73
CA HIS A 200 -5.98 3.30 -22.49
C HIS A 200 -5.37 2.63 -23.72
N LEU A 201 -4.16 2.09 -23.53
CA LEU A 201 -3.50 1.25 -24.52
C LEU A 201 -3.61 -0.22 -24.12
N SER A 202 -4.35 -0.97 -24.91
CA SER A 202 -4.48 -2.42 -24.82
C SER A 202 -4.61 -2.97 -26.24
N LYS A 203 -4.11 -4.19 -26.50
CA LYS A 203 -4.12 -4.76 -27.86
C LYS A 203 -5.54 -4.94 -28.42
N ASN A 204 -6.53 -5.08 -27.54
CA ASN A 204 -7.93 -5.24 -27.90
C ASN A 204 -8.64 -3.91 -28.23
N THR A 205 -7.99 -2.76 -28.04
CA THR A 205 -8.57 -1.47 -28.44
C THR A 205 -8.14 -1.13 -29.86
N SER A 206 -8.98 -0.40 -30.60
CA SER A 206 -8.59 0.17 -31.90
C SER A 206 -7.57 1.30 -31.65
N ILE A 207 -6.28 0.96 -31.65
CA ILE A 207 -5.22 1.90 -31.32
C ILE A 207 -4.96 2.85 -32.51
N ASP A 208 -5.21 4.14 -32.31
CA ASP A 208 -4.80 5.20 -33.23
C ASP A 208 -3.32 5.56 -32.99
N TRP A 209 -2.42 4.82 -33.61
CA TRP A 209 -0.96 4.99 -33.47
C TRP A 209 -0.44 6.36 -33.87
N THR A 210 -1.21 7.17 -34.63
CA THR A 210 -0.79 8.53 -35.02
C THR A 210 -0.68 9.48 -33.82
N LYS A 211 -1.39 9.18 -32.74
CA LYS A 211 -1.38 9.96 -31.49
C LYS A 211 -0.32 9.50 -30.51
N TRP A 212 0.17 8.27 -30.65
CA TRP A 212 1.19 7.67 -29.80
C TRP A 212 2.57 7.92 -30.38
N ASN A 213 3.56 8.11 -29.52
CA ASN A 213 4.97 8.11 -29.95
C ASN A 213 5.62 6.83 -29.41
N ALA A 214 5.68 5.80 -30.26
CA ALA A 214 6.20 4.50 -29.89
C ALA A 214 7.30 4.06 -30.88
N THR A 215 8.39 3.51 -30.35
CA THR A 215 9.54 3.05 -31.12
C THR A 215 10.10 1.77 -30.52
N GLY A 216 10.74 0.93 -31.35
CA GLY A 216 11.43 -0.27 -30.90
C GLY A 216 10.51 -1.42 -30.46
N PHE A 217 9.23 -1.39 -30.84
CA PHE A 217 8.26 -2.45 -30.57
C PHE A 217 8.07 -3.37 -31.79
N LEU A 218 7.66 -4.62 -31.52
CA LEU A 218 7.29 -5.57 -32.56
C LEU A 218 5.95 -5.16 -33.19
N ASP A 219 5.87 -5.21 -34.53
CA ASP A 219 4.63 -5.01 -35.27
C ASP A 219 3.47 -5.79 -34.64
N LEU A 220 2.36 -5.11 -34.33
CA LEU A 220 1.20 -5.69 -33.66
C LEU A 220 0.61 -6.91 -34.40
N ASN A 221 0.80 -6.98 -35.72
CA ASN A 221 0.36 -8.10 -36.54
C ASN A 221 1.24 -9.35 -36.39
N LYS A 222 2.40 -9.22 -35.71
CA LYS A 222 3.31 -10.30 -35.37
C LYS A 222 3.28 -10.47 -33.85
N THR A 223 2.60 -11.52 -33.39
CA THR A 223 2.49 -11.80 -31.96
C THR A 223 3.70 -12.60 -31.46
N CYS A 224 4.27 -12.16 -30.33
CA CYS A 224 5.30 -12.93 -29.62
C CYS A 224 4.74 -14.01 -28.70
N THR A 225 3.53 -13.75 -28.18
CA THR A 225 2.77 -14.60 -27.27
C THR A 225 1.32 -14.61 -27.73
N ASP A 226 0.55 -15.63 -27.34
CA ASP A 226 -0.90 -15.66 -27.56
C ASP A 226 -1.65 -14.61 -26.72
N GLU A 227 -0.92 -13.89 -25.86
CA GLU A 227 -1.47 -12.89 -24.96
C GLU A 227 -1.53 -11.48 -25.59
N ASP A 228 -2.36 -10.65 -24.96
CA ASP A 228 -2.61 -9.27 -25.39
C ASP A 228 -1.57 -8.29 -24.85
N VAL A 229 -0.33 -8.44 -25.34
CA VAL A 229 0.83 -7.65 -24.91
C VAL A 229 1.52 -6.94 -26.07
N ILE A 230 2.13 -5.80 -25.78
CA ILE A 230 2.99 -5.05 -26.71
C ILE A 230 4.44 -5.34 -26.34
N THR A 231 5.20 -5.91 -27.26
CA THR A 231 6.57 -6.38 -26.99
C THR A 231 7.63 -5.45 -27.56
N PHE A 232 8.61 -5.08 -26.73
CA PHE A 232 9.77 -4.27 -27.12
C PHE A 232 11.01 -5.15 -27.24
N ASN A 233 11.32 -5.57 -28.47
CA ASN A 233 12.44 -6.46 -28.77
C ASN A 233 13.36 -5.97 -29.92
N GLU A 234 13.05 -4.85 -30.56
CA GLU A 234 13.84 -4.35 -31.69
C GLU A 234 15.15 -3.67 -31.25
N GLU A 235 16.06 -3.42 -32.19
CA GLU A 235 17.39 -2.82 -31.96
C GLU A 235 17.35 -1.31 -31.74
N ASN A 236 16.25 -0.67 -32.11
CA ASN A 236 16.10 0.78 -32.03
C ASN A 236 15.87 1.25 -30.58
N TYR A 237 15.90 2.57 -30.38
CA TYR A 237 15.44 3.19 -29.14
C TYR A 237 14.03 2.70 -28.80
N ARG A 238 13.87 2.10 -27.61
CA ARG A 238 12.60 1.53 -27.15
C ARG A 238 11.89 2.54 -26.26
N GLN A 239 10.80 3.08 -26.76
CA GLN A 239 9.99 4.07 -26.07
C GLN A 239 8.51 3.87 -26.41
N LEU A 240 7.66 4.14 -25.43
CA LEU A 240 6.22 4.17 -25.56
C LEU A 240 5.68 5.39 -24.83
N CYS A 241 5.23 6.39 -25.58
CA CYS A 241 4.65 7.62 -25.06
C CYS A 241 3.18 7.73 -25.40
N SER A 242 2.39 8.13 -24.40
CA SER A 242 0.98 8.45 -24.55
C SER A 242 0.74 9.62 -25.52
N PRO A 243 -0.51 9.79 -25.99
CA PRO A 243 -0.97 11.06 -26.53
C PRO A 243 -0.76 12.21 -25.55
N ILE A 244 -0.86 13.43 -26.05
CA ILE A 244 -0.87 14.62 -25.19
C ILE A 244 -2.15 14.60 -24.36
N ILE A 245 -1.98 14.66 -23.05
CA ILE A 245 -3.06 14.62 -22.06
C ILE A 245 -2.93 15.77 -21.07
N GLU A 246 -4.05 16.13 -20.46
CA GLU A 246 -4.06 17.12 -19.39
C GLU A 246 -3.51 16.51 -18.09
N LEU A 247 -2.33 16.95 -17.66
CA LEU A 247 -1.63 16.36 -16.51
C LEU A 247 -2.34 16.62 -15.18
N SER A 248 -3.15 17.67 -15.10
CA SER A 248 -3.92 18.04 -13.91
C SER A 248 -5.05 17.06 -13.61
N ARG A 249 -5.54 16.32 -14.61
CA ARG A 249 -6.66 15.37 -14.46
C ARG A 249 -6.22 13.96 -14.09
N ILE A 250 -4.93 13.67 -14.21
CA ILE A 250 -4.38 12.35 -13.91
C ILE A 250 -4.33 12.17 -12.40
N ASP A 251 -4.71 11.01 -11.89
CA ASP A 251 -4.44 10.64 -10.48
C ASP A 251 -3.71 9.31 -10.35
N ASN A 252 -3.96 8.37 -11.27
CA ASN A 252 -3.34 7.06 -11.26
C ASN A 252 -2.89 6.67 -12.66
N VAL A 253 -1.64 6.22 -12.77
CA VAL A 253 -1.10 5.58 -13.96
C VAL A 253 -0.86 4.11 -13.62
N ARG A 254 -1.53 3.23 -14.37
CA ARG A 254 -1.42 1.78 -14.24
C ARG A 254 -0.82 1.20 -15.51
N PHE A 255 0.12 0.27 -15.35
CA PHE A 255 0.65 -0.52 -16.46
C PHE A 255 1.18 -1.85 -15.93
N THR A 256 1.12 -2.87 -16.76
CA THR A 256 1.62 -4.20 -16.42
C THR A 256 2.85 -4.51 -17.26
N LEU A 257 3.94 -4.90 -16.60
CA LEU A 257 5.18 -5.30 -17.26
C LEU A 257 5.42 -6.80 -17.08
N SER A 258 6.04 -7.41 -18.08
CA SER A 258 6.60 -8.75 -18.01
C SER A 258 7.89 -8.84 -18.84
N THR A 259 8.70 -9.85 -18.57
CA THR A 259 9.92 -10.18 -19.36
C THR A 259 9.80 -11.51 -20.09
N GLU A 260 8.57 -11.97 -20.32
CA GLU A 260 8.33 -13.21 -21.06
C GLU A 260 8.97 -13.16 -22.45
N PRO A 261 9.79 -14.16 -22.81
CA PRO A 261 10.52 -14.16 -24.09
C PRO A 261 9.60 -14.46 -25.28
N CYS A 262 9.88 -13.78 -26.40
CA CYS A 262 9.32 -14.15 -27.71
C CYS A 262 9.91 -15.49 -28.19
N MET A 263 9.06 -16.51 -28.31
CA MET A 263 9.37 -17.87 -28.78
C MET A 263 10.30 -18.71 -27.90
N LYS A 264 9.88 -19.96 -27.61
CA LYS A 264 10.65 -20.99 -26.88
C LYS A 264 11.96 -21.45 -27.55
N ARG A 265 12.33 -20.92 -28.73
CA ARG A 265 13.43 -21.45 -29.57
C ARG A 265 14.62 -20.51 -29.80
N ASN A 266 14.53 -19.21 -29.55
CA ASN A 266 15.67 -18.31 -29.68
C ASN A 266 16.30 -18.02 -28.31
N LYS A 267 17.64 -18.02 -28.25
CA LYS A 267 18.39 -17.67 -27.05
C LYS A 267 18.20 -16.17 -26.77
N TYR A 268 17.37 -15.87 -25.79
CA TYR A 268 17.29 -14.54 -25.18
C TYR A 268 18.56 -14.28 -24.35
N THR A 269 19.14 -13.10 -24.49
CA THR A 269 20.26 -12.63 -23.68
C THR A 269 19.79 -11.43 -22.86
N SER A 270 19.79 -11.58 -21.52
CA SER A 270 19.67 -10.42 -20.64
C SER A 270 21.05 -9.99 -20.18
N THR A 271 21.39 -8.73 -20.42
CA THR A 271 22.63 -8.12 -19.94
C THR A 271 22.49 -7.66 -18.48
N SER A 272 21.26 -7.63 -17.97
CA SER A 272 20.89 -7.30 -16.59
C SER A 272 21.19 -5.84 -16.18
N ALA A 273 21.65 -5.00 -17.11
CA ALA A 273 21.95 -3.58 -16.87
C ALA A 273 20.80 -2.63 -17.24
N ALA A 274 19.81 -3.11 -17.97
CA ALA A 274 18.73 -2.29 -18.50
C ALA A 274 17.67 -1.93 -17.43
N VAL A 275 17.16 -0.70 -17.54
CA VAL A 275 16.19 -0.09 -16.64
C VAL A 275 15.09 0.56 -17.48
N ILE A 276 13.84 0.35 -17.06
CA ILE A 276 12.67 1.03 -17.63
C ILE A 276 12.37 2.27 -16.80
N PHE A 277 12.27 3.40 -17.47
CA PHE A 277 11.96 4.70 -16.89
C PHE A 277 10.52 5.06 -17.23
N LEU A 278 9.73 5.37 -16.21
CA LEU A 278 8.47 6.07 -16.36
C LEU A 278 8.74 7.56 -16.19
N SER A 279 8.44 8.35 -17.22
CA SER A 279 8.74 9.78 -17.26
C SER A 279 7.58 10.60 -17.80
N ILE A 280 7.44 11.84 -17.30
CA ILE A 280 6.55 12.85 -17.87
C ILE A 280 7.37 13.76 -18.79
N PHE A 281 6.91 13.92 -20.02
CA PHE A 281 7.42 14.91 -20.95
C PHE A 281 6.40 16.03 -21.09
N TYR A 282 6.83 17.28 -20.89
CA TYR A 282 5.96 18.45 -20.95
C TYR A 282 6.71 19.64 -21.53
N ASN A 283 5.96 20.58 -22.10
CA ASN A 283 6.53 21.78 -22.68
C ASN A 283 6.20 22.98 -21.78
N VAL A 284 7.22 23.74 -21.39
CA VAL A 284 7.04 25.04 -20.76
C VAL A 284 7.43 26.07 -21.82
N SER A 285 6.46 26.85 -22.30
CA SER A 285 6.61 27.72 -23.47
C SER A 285 7.08 26.94 -24.71
N THR A 286 8.29 27.20 -25.23
CA THR A 286 8.88 26.53 -26.39
C THR A 286 9.90 25.45 -26.01
N VAL A 287 10.20 25.26 -24.72
CA VAL A 287 11.23 24.32 -24.24
C VAL A 287 10.58 23.03 -23.75
N ALA A 288 11.09 21.89 -24.23
CA ALA A 288 10.69 20.57 -23.79
C ALA A 288 11.47 20.13 -22.55
N TYR A 289 10.75 19.68 -21.53
CA TYR A 289 11.29 19.15 -20.28
C TYR A 289 10.84 17.70 -20.07
N SER A 290 11.65 16.94 -19.34
CA SER A 290 11.32 15.58 -18.94
C SER A 290 11.62 15.35 -17.46
N ARG A 291 10.71 14.71 -16.74
CA ARG A 291 10.91 14.29 -15.34
C ARG A 291 10.71 12.79 -15.22
N THR A 292 11.72 12.10 -14.70
CA THR A 292 11.60 10.70 -14.32
C THR A 292 10.78 10.59 -13.04
N ILE A 293 9.71 9.80 -13.08
CA ILE A 293 8.86 9.50 -11.93
C ILE A 293 9.37 8.23 -11.25
N ARG A 294 9.59 7.17 -12.04
CA ARG A 294 9.95 5.85 -11.52
C ARG A 294 11.01 5.17 -12.37
N ARG A 295 11.88 4.43 -11.71
CA ARG A 295 12.95 3.61 -12.32
C ARG A 295 12.67 2.17 -11.94
N ILE A 296 12.58 1.28 -12.93
CA ILE A 296 12.24 -0.12 -12.74
C ILE A 296 13.36 -0.95 -13.37
N SER A 297 14.12 -1.66 -12.54
CA SER A 297 15.16 -2.55 -13.04
C SER A 297 14.53 -3.73 -13.77
N LEU A 298 15.03 -4.07 -14.97
CA LEU A 298 14.52 -5.23 -15.71
C LEU A 298 14.69 -6.55 -14.93
N ARG A 299 15.65 -6.61 -13.99
CA ARG A 299 15.84 -7.78 -13.10
C ARG A 299 14.69 -7.98 -12.10
N GLU A 300 13.97 -6.92 -11.78
CA GLU A 300 12.87 -6.93 -10.79
C GLU A 300 11.51 -7.22 -11.43
N ILE A 301 11.46 -7.26 -12.77
CA ILE A 301 10.25 -7.55 -13.54
C ILE A 301 10.18 -9.07 -13.71
N PRO A 302 9.13 -9.73 -13.20
CA PRO A 302 8.99 -11.17 -13.37
C PRO A 302 8.79 -11.55 -14.83
N GLN A 303 9.02 -12.83 -15.14
CA GLN A 303 8.65 -13.39 -16.45
C GLN A 303 7.14 -13.37 -16.64
N THR A 304 6.38 -13.49 -15.55
CA THR A 304 4.93 -13.31 -15.54
C THR A 304 4.55 -11.83 -15.49
N HIS A 305 3.26 -11.53 -15.47
CA HIS A 305 2.73 -10.18 -15.37
C HIS A 305 2.88 -9.59 -13.98
N LYS A 306 3.40 -8.36 -13.89
CA LYS A 306 3.38 -7.53 -12.67
C LYS A 306 2.81 -6.16 -12.97
N THR A 307 1.77 -5.79 -12.24
CA THR A 307 1.12 -4.48 -12.35
C THR A 307 1.84 -3.45 -11.49
N TYR A 308 2.12 -2.30 -12.08
CA TYR A 308 2.67 -1.12 -11.42
C TYR A 308 1.58 -0.07 -11.32
N HIS A 309 1.47 0.53 -10.14
CA HIS A 309 0.60 1.66 -9.86
C HIS A 309 1.46 2.87 -9.51
N VAL A 310 1.21 4.00 -10.16
CA VAL A 310 1.91 5.27 -9.93
C VAL A 310 0.87 6.36 -9.67
N ARG A 311 1.03 7.06 -8.55
CA ARG A 311 0.04 7.99 -7.99
C ARG A 311 0.34 9.44 -8.34
N PHE A 312 -0.70 10.29 -8.30
CA PHE A 312 -0.61 11.72 -8.57
C PHE A 312 0.48 12.45 -7.79
N ASP A 313 0.69 12.09 -6.54
CA ASP A 313 1.62 12.78 -5.63
C ASP A 313 3.05 12.73 -6.18
N GLU A 314 3.41 11.59 -6.78
CA GLU A 314 4.67 11.39 -7.48
C GLU A 314 4.71 12.11 -8.83
N LEU A 315 3.54 12.32 -9.43
CA LEU A 315 3.31 12.99 -10.72
C LEU A 315 3.19 14.52 -10.60
N ARG A 316 3.06 15.07 -9.37
CA ARG A 316 2.72 16.48 -9.12
C ARG A 316 3.69 17.42 -9.80
N HIS A 317 3.17 18.26 -10.70
CA HIS A 317 3.92 19.30 -11.37
C HIS A 317 3.08 20.57 -11.50
N SER A 318 3.61 21.71 -11.06
CA SER A 318 2.83 22.96 -10.96
C SER A 318 2.90 23.85 -12.21
N ALA A 319 3.72 23.52 -13.20
CA ALA A 319 4.08 24.46 -14.26
C ALA A 319 3.35 24.24 -15.60
N THR A 320 2.65 23.12 -15.82
CA THR A 320 2.05 22.81 -17.13
C THR A 320 0.72 22.06 -17.04
N SER A 321 -0.22 22.45 -17.91
CA SER A 321 -1.51 21.78 -18.05
C SER A 321 -1.43 20.51 -18.89
N TYR A 322 -0.49 20.39 -19.83
CA TYR A 322 -0.46 19.29 -20.82
C TYR A 322 0.92 18.64 -20.99
N GLY A 323 0.94 17.33 -21.23
CA GLY A 323 2.16 16.57 -21.46
C GLY A 323 1.89 15.14 -21.93
N ARG A 324 2.95 14.32 -21.98
CA ARG A 324 2.93 12.89 -22.30
C ARG A 324 3.52 12.08 -21.17
N ILE A 325 3.02 10.87 -20.98
CA ILE A 325 3.60 9.88 -20.08
C ILE A 325 4.30 8.83 -20.94
N CYS A 326 5.56 8.55 -20.64
CA CYS A 326 6.40 7.69 -21.43
C CYS A 326 7.04 6.58 -20.60
N LEU A 327 7.06 5.37 -21.16
CA LEU A 327 7.93 4.28 -20.76
C LEU A 327 9.12 4.24 -21.72
N SER A 328 10.35 4.26 -21.21
CA SER A 328 11.55 4.21 -22.05
C SER A 328 12.63 3.33 -21.42
N GLN A 329 13.35 2.58 -22.24
CA GLN A 329 14.44 1.72 -21.79
C GLN A 329 15.81 2.43 -21.88
N TYR A 330 16.64 2.27 -20.85
CA TYR A 330 18.03 2.71 -20.85
C TYR A 330 18.94 1.72 -20.08
N PRO A 331 20.20 1.48 -20.51
CA PRO A 331 20.79 1.93 -21.78
C PRO A 331 20.03 1.37 -22.99
N GLN A 332 20.28 1.98 -24.15
CA GLN A 332 19.70 1.49 -25.40
C GLN A 332 20.10 0.02 -25.62
N SER A 333 19.19 -0.77 -26.19
CA SER A 333 19.42 -2.21 -26.39
C SER A 333 20.70 -2.45 -27.19
N SER A 334 21.49 -3.43 -26.80
CA SER A 334 22.71 -3.82 -27.51
C SER A 334 22.45 -4.71 -28.74
N GLY A 335 21.20 -5.03 -29.04
CA GLY A 335 20.82 -5.91 -30.16
C GLY A 335 19.34 -6.32 -30.15
N LYS A 336 18.90 -6.97 -31.23
CA LYS A 336 17.53 -7.51 -31.34
C LYS A 336 17.35 -8.63 -30.33
N ASN A 337 16.20 -8.71 -29.68
CA ASN A 337 15.87 -9.69 -28.64
C ASN A 337 16.82 -9.67 -27.43
N VAL A 338 17.51 -8.56 -27.17
CA VAL A 338 18.27 -8.32 -25.93
C VAL A 338 17.41 -7.48 -24.98
N ASP A 339 17.40 -7.84 -23.69
CA ASP A 339 16.68 -7.13 -22.62
C ASP A 339 15.23 -6.77 -22.98
N VAL A 340 14.44 -7.78 -23.35
CA VAL A 340 13.07 -7.67 -23.87
C VAL A 340 12.11 -7.42 -22.72
N TRP A 341 11.14 -6.55 -22.97
CA TRP A 341 10.05 -6.29 -22.04
C TRP A 341 8.74 -6.15 -22.79
N ASN A 342 7.66 -6.54 -22.11
CA ASN A 342 6.31 -6.45 -22.61
C ASN A 342 5.52 -5.47 -21.75
N VAL A 343 4.59 -4.75 -22.38
CA VAL A 343 3.63 -3.86 -21.72
C VAL A 343 2.22 -4.33 -22.01
N LYS A 344 1.39 -4.33 -20.97
CA LYS A 344 -0.05 -4.58 -21.04
C LYS A 344 -0.81 -3.52 -20.24
N ASP A 345 -2.01 -3.19 -20.70
CA ASP A 345 -2.97 -2.29 -20.04
C ASP A 345 -2.32 -1.00 -19.52
N PHE A 346 -1.67 -0.24 -20.40
CA PHE A 346 -1.09 1.05 -20.05
C PHE A 346 -2.17 2.14 -20.07
N ILE A 347 -2.53 2.61 -18.88
CA ILE A 347 -3.73 3.43 -18.64
C ILE A 347 -3.39 4.59 -17.72
N ALA A 348 -3.95 5.77 -18.02
CA ALA A 348 -4.04 6.88 -17.07
C ALA A 348 -5.50 7.14 -16.69
N LEU A 349 -5.76 7.27 -15.39
CA LEU A 349 -7.09 7.39 -14.78
C LEU A 349 -7.16 8.65 -13.91
N PRO A 350 -8.33 9.30 -13.84
CA PRO A 350 -8.59 10.39 -12.90
C PRO A 350 -8.78 9.86 -11.47
N LEU A 351 -8.91 10.79 -10.51
CA LEU A 351 -9.09 10.43 -9.10
C LEU A 351 -10.37 9.63 -8.88
N LEU A 352 -11.49 10.12 -9.43
CA LEU A 352 -12.83 9.58 -9.21
C LEU A 352 -13.44 9.08 -10.51
N GLN A 353 -14.27 8.04 -10.41
CA GLN A 353 -15.08 7.55 -11.51
C GLN A 353 -16.13 8.60 -11.88
N SER A 354 -16.49 8.66 -13.17
CA SER A 354 -17.61 9.47 -13.64
C SER A 354 -18.97 9.02 -13.07
N ASN A 355 -19.07 7.78 -12.59
CA ASN A 355 -20.18 7.27 -11.79
C ASN A 355 -19.64 6.57 -10.53
N ILE A 356 -19.71 7.24 -9.40
CA ILE A 356 -19.14 6.75 -8.14
C ILE A 356 -20.01 5.62 -7.59
N THR A 357 -19.38 4.46 -7.38
CA THR A 357 -20.08 3.24 -6.91
C THR A 357 -19.68 2.82 -5.50
N HIS A 358 -18.49 3.22 -5.04
CA HIS A 358 -17.90 2.79 -3.78
C HIS A 358 -17.62 3.99 -2.87
N TYR A 359 -17.85 3.77 -1.58
CA TYR A 359 -17.71 4.78 -0.54
C TYR A 359 -17.10 4.18 0.72
N ILE A 360 -16.38 5.01 1.47
CA ILE A 360 -16.16 4.80 2.90
C ILE A 360 -17.18 5.63 3.67
N GLN A 361 -17.81 5.01 4.66
CA GLN A 361 -18.72 5.68 5.56
C GLN A 361 -18.44 5.27 6.99
N LEU A 362 -18.40 6.23 7.92
CA LEU A 362 -18.22 5.95 9.35
C LEU A 362 -18.93 6.99 10.23
N ALA A 363 -19.24 6.60 11.45
CA ALA A 363 -19.59 7.52 12.52
C ALA A 363 -18.30 7.97 13.20
N LEU A 364 -18.11 9.29 13.35
CA LEU A 364 -16.93 9.89 13.95
C LEU A 364 -17.33 10.87 15.05
N ASN A 365 -16.65 10.80 16.18
CA ASN A 365 -16.70 11.80 17.24
C ASN A 365 -15.26 12.24 17.58
N THR A 366 -14.91 13.50 17.36
CA THR A 366 -13.54 14.01 17.60
C THR A 366 -13.31 14.54 19.01
N LYS A 367 -14.37 14.63 19.82
CA LYS A 367 -14.37 15.22 21.17
C LYS A 367 -15.17 14.33 22.12
N CYS A 368 -14.75 13.07 22.20
CA CYS A 368 -15.49 12.04 22.91
C CYS A 368 -15.59 12.34 24.41
N ASN A 369 -16.82 12.30 24.96
CA ASN A 369 -17.12 12.62 26.36
C ASN A 369 -16.63 14.02 26.80
N LEU A 370 -16.51 14.97 25.89
CA LEU A 370 -15.95 16.31 26.17
C LEU A 370 -16.64 17.00 27.34
N GLN A 371 -17.96 16.92 27.43
CA GLN A 371 -18.71 17.59 28.50
C GLN A 371 -18.33 17.04 29.89
N GLU A 372 -18.18 15.72 30.01
CA GLU A 372 -17.72 15.05 31.24
C GLU A 372 -16.26 15.39 31.55
N GLN A 373 -15.41 15.42 30.52
CA GLN A 373 -14.00 15.79 30.65
C GLN A 373 -13.85 17.25 31.14
N LEU A 374 -14.65 18.18 30.62
CA LEU A 374 -14.66 19.58 31.05
C LEU A 374 -15.13 19.72 32.51
N THR A 375 -16.16 18.99 32.93
CA THR A 375 -16.62 19.02 34.34
C THR A 375 -15.58 18.47 35.32
N ASN A 376 -14.76 17.52 34.88
CA ASN A 376 -13.72 16.89 35.70
C ASN A 376 -12.38 17.64 35.66
N GLY A 377 -12.29 18.79 34.98
CA GLY A 377 -11.04 19.56 34.85
C GLY A 377 -9.97 18.89 33.97
N LEU A 378 -10.38 17.89 33.16
CA LEU A 378 -9.53 17.06 32.32
C LEU A 378 -9.79 17.29 30.81
N GLY A 379 -10.55 18.32 30.43
CA GLY A 379 -10.96 18.55 29.04
C GLY A 379 -10.01 19.47 28.26
N GLY A 380 -9.42 18.96 27.18
CA GLY A 380 -8.82 19.78 26.12
C GLY A 380 -9.87 20.16 25.07
N ILE A 381 -9.88 21.42 24.61
CA ILE A 381 -10.78 21.90 23.53
C ILE A 381 -10.16 21.83 22.14
N SER A 382 -8.96 21.25 22.00
CA SER A 382 -8.25 21.27 20.72
C SER A 382 -8.90 20.30 19.73
N ASN A 383 -9.14 20.78 18.51
CA ASN A 383 -9.72 19.96 17.48
C ASN A 383 -8.69 18.91 17.01
N GLN A 384 -9.09 17.64 17.06
CA GLN A 384 -8.30 16.54 16.53
C GLN A 384 -8.39 16.54 15.00
N ASN A 385 -7.25 16.29 14.35
CA ASN A 385 -7.19 16.07 12.91
C ASN A 385 -7.19 14.57 12.64
N ILE A 386 -8.30 14.05 12.11
CA ILE A 386 -8.46 12.63 11.78
C ILE A 386 -8.16 12.44 10.31
N ASN A 387 -7.14 11.64 10.01
CA ASN A 387 -6.76 11.30 8.66
C ASN A 387 -7.33 9.93 8.28
N ILE A 388 -7.86 9.83 7.06
CA ILE A 388 -8.24 8.59 6.42
C ILE A 388 -7.30 8.37 5.24
N GLU A 389 -6.59 7.26 5.30
CA GLU A 389 -5.55 6.89 4.36
C GLU A 389 -5.74 5.44 3.92
N TYR A 390 -5.12 5.09 2.80
CA TYR A 390 -5.12 3.73 2.28
C TYR A 390 -3.74 3.31 1.78
N SER A 391 -3.58 2.00 1.61
CA SER A 391 -2.38 1.37 1.07
C SER A 391 -2.76 0.21 0.15
N ILE A 392 -2.06 0.12 -0.98
CA ILE A 392 -2.18 -0.97 -1.98
C ILE A 392 -0.92 -1.85 -2.02
N ASP A 393 -0.01 -1.65 -1.06
CA ASP A 393 1.29 -2.33 -0.98
C ASP A 393 1.55 -2.88 0.42
N PHE A 394 0.46 -3.30 1.09
CA PHE A 394 0.47 -3.94 2.40
C PHE A 394 0.96 -3.04 3.55
N GLY A 395 0.69 -1.75 3.46
CA GLY A 395 1.03 -0.74 4.46
C GLY A 395 2.47 -0.23 4.37
N LYS A 396 3.20 -0.51 3.28
CA LYS A 396 4.56 0.04 3.06
C LYS A 396 4.49 1.52 2.75
N THR A 397 3.55 1.93 1.92
CA THR A 397 3.22 3.32 1.64
C THR A 397 1.77 3.59 1.97
N TRP A 398 1.52 4.82 2.44
CA TRP A 398 0.20 5.29 2.83
C TRP A 398 -0.11 6.59 2.09
N HIS A 399 -1.33 6.67 1.59
CA HIS A 399 -1.81 7.84 0.85
C HIS A 399 -3.12 8.31 1.45
N PHE A 400 -3.30 9.64 1.55
CA PHE A 400 -4.61 10.21 1.84
C PHE A 400 -5.64 9.69 0.84
N LEU A 401 -6.81 9.31 1.35
CA LEU A 401 -7.91 8.88 0.50
C LEU A 401 -8.31 9.98 -0.48
N LEU A 402 -8.45 11.21 0.00
CA LEU A 402 -8.74 12.39 -0.80
C LEU A 402 -7.87 13.53 -0.28
N GLN A 403 -6.94 13.99 -1.11
CA GLN A 403 -6.01 15.04 -0.69
C GLN A 403 -6.75 16.36 -0.42
N PRO A 404 -6.38 17.07 0.66
CA PRO A 404 -6.92 18.40 0.91
C PRO A 404 -6.44 19.36 -0.19
N CYS A 405 -7.39 19.96 -0.90
CA CYS A 405 -7.12 20.96 -1.92
C CYS A 405 -7.36 22.37 -1.38
N PHE A 406 -6.29 23.13 -1.15
CA PHE A 406 -6.37 24.51 -0.67
C PHE A 406 -6.27 25.53 -1.82
N HIS A 407 -6.87 26.71 -1.67
CA HIS A 407 -6.75 27.81 -2.63
C HIS A 407 -5.26 28.14 -2.90
N GLY A 408 -4.86 28.19 -4.16
CA GLY A 408 -3.47 28.44 -4.58
C GLY A 408 -2.59 27.19 -4.67
N SER A 409 -3.10 26.01 -4.32
CA SER A 409 -2.40 24.75 -4.56
C SER A 409 -2.83 24.11 -5.89
N VAL A 410 -1.88 23.50 -6.61
CA VAL A 410 -2.18 22.70 -7.81
C VAL A 410 -2.77 21.38 -7.35
N CYS A 411 -4.08 21.21 -7.56
CA CYS A 411 -4.86 20.01 -7.26
C CYS A 411 -5.39 19.40 -8.56
N SER A 412 -5.88 18.15 -8.47
CA SER A 412 -6.62 17.58 -9.58
C SER A 412 -7.96 18.31 -9.77
N HIS A 413 -8.28 18.70 -11.01
CA HIS A 413 -9.52 19.42 -11.33
C HIS A 413 -10.79 18.62 -10.98
N ASP A 414 -10.67 17.30 -10.88
CA ASP A 414 -11.79 16.38 -10.66
C ASP A 414 -12.15 16.21 -9.17
N VAL A 415 -11.47 16.92 -8.25
CA VAL A 415 -11.80 16.92 -6.82
C VAL A 415 -12.63 18.17 -6.48
N PRO A 416 -13.90 18.01 -6.08
CA PRO A 416 -14.62 19.12 -5.46
C PRO A 416 -13.81 19.62 -4.25
N HIS A 417 -13.64 20.93 -4.09
CA HIS A 417 -12.99 21.57 -2.92
C HIS A 417 -13.58 21.16 -1.55
N VAL A 418 -14.66 20.36 -1.55
CA VAL A 418 -15.45 19.91 -0.40
C VAL A 418 -14.93 18.58 0.18
N TYR A 419 -14.25 17.73 -0.60
CA TYR A 419 -13.83 16.43 -0.10
C TYR A 419 -12.37 16.44 0.37
N SER A 420 -12.19 16.33 1.69
CA SER A 420 -10.89 16.10 2.35
C SER A 420 -10.98 14.85 3.21
N SER A 421 -9.98 13.98 3.12
CA SER A 421 -9.84 12.84 4.03
C SER A 421 -9.04 13.16 5.29
N SER A 422 -8.60 14.42 5.44
CA SER A 422 -8.16 15.03 6.71
C SER A 422 -9.32 15.82 7.29
N ILE A 423 -9.88 15.33 8.39
CA ILE A 423 -11.16 15.75 8.94
C ILE A 423 -10.93 16.44 10.29
N ILE A 424 -11.43 17.66 10.38
CA ILE A 424 -11.45 18.46 11.60
C ILE A 424 -12.91 18.85 11.86
N LEU A 425 -13.50 18.36 12.94
CA LEU A 425 -14.88 18.68 13.31
C LEU A 425 -14.91 19.75 14.41
N PRO A 426 -15.62 20.88 14.20
CA PRO A 426 -15.66 21.98 15.16
C PRO A 426 -16.55 21.65 16.38
N THR A 427 -17.58 20.85 16.17
CA THR A 427 -18.61 20.47 17.16
C THR A 427 -18.31 19.12 17.80
N SER A 428 -18.70 18.95 19.06
CA SER A 428 -18.74 17.64 19.71
C SER A 428 -19.92 16.81 19.21
N GLY A 429 -19.86 15.50 19.43
CA GLY A 429 -20.92 14.57 19.07
C GLY A 429 -20.66 13.77 17.80
N TRP A 430 -21.57 12.86 17.51
CA TRP A 430 -21.46 11.89 16.43
C TRP A 430 -21.83 12.46 15.07
N HIS A 431 -20.88 12.44 14.14
CA HIS A 431 -21.06 12.86 12.76
C HIS A 431 -20.93 11.67 11.82
N ARG A 432 -21.75 11.63 10.76
CA ARG A 432 -21.60 10.63 9.70
C ARG A 432 -20.69 11.20 8.61
N ILE A 433 -19.53 10.60 8.44
CA ILE A 433 -18.58 10.90 7.37
C ILE A 433 -18.89 9.97 6.20
N THR A 434 -18.94 10.48 4.98
CA THR A 434 -19.12 9.68 3.76
C THR A 434 -18.24 10.23 2.66
N LEU A 435 -17.24 9.45 2.22
CA LEU A 435 -16.27 9.87 1.21
C LEU A 435 -16.29 8.87 0.04
N PRO A 436 -16.26 9.35 -1.21
CA PRO A 436 -16.12 8.49 -2.38
C PRO A 436 -14.74 7.83 -2.39
N LEU A 437 -14.67 6.59 -2.85
CA LEU A 437 -13.39 5.91 -3.03
C LEU A 437 -12.74 6.27 -4.37
N PRO A 438 -11.44 6.62 -4.39
CA PRO A 438 -10.68 6.81 -5.62
C PRO A 438 -10.64 5.57 -6.52
N ILE A 439 -10.45 5.78 -7.82
CA ILE A 439 -10.27 4.68 -8.78
C ILE A 439 -9.10 3.78 -8.38
N ALA A 440 -8.05 4.35 -7.80
CA ALA A 440 -6.86 3.63 -7.38
C ALA A 440 -7.09 2.58 -6.29
N THR A 441 -8.16 2.71 -5.49
CA THR A 441 -8.51 1.71 -4.48
C THR A 441 -9.33 0.56 -5.08
N LEU A 442 -9.81 0.71 -6.32
CA LEU A 442 -10.62 -0.28 -7.02
C LEU A 442 -9.74 -1.22 -7.85
N GLN A 443 -10.23 -2.44 -8.09
CA GLN A 443 -9.53 -3.49 -8.83
C GLN A 443 -8.17 -3.84 -8.24
N GLN A 444 -8.02 -3.63 -6.93
CA GLN A 444 -6.85 -4.02 -6.16
C GLN A 444 -7.13 -5.38 -5.53
N GLU A 445 -6.14 -6.26 -5.62
CA GLU A 445 -6.18 -7.53 -4.90
C GLU A 445 -6.08 -7.28 -3.39
N TYR A 446 -5.21 -6.35 -2.98
CA TYR A 446 -4.98 -6.02 -1.57
C TYR A 446 -5.14 -4.52 -1.37
N ILE A 447 -6.21 -4.12 -0.71
CA ILE A 447 -6.43 -2.75 -0.25
C ILE A 447 -6.59 -2.73 1.26
N ARG A 448 -5.90 -1.78 1.90
CA ARG A 448 -5.97 -1.53 3.34
C ARG A 448 -6.29 -0.08 3.60
N PHE A 449 -7.12 0.18 4.58
CA PHE A 449 -7.43 1.52 5.08
C PHE A 449 -6.94 1.70 6.51
N ARG A 450 -6.49 2.91 6.85
CA ARG A 450 -6.26 3.35 8.23
C ARG A 450 -6.97 4.67 8.50
N ILE A 451 -7.44 4.80 9.73
CA ILE A 451 -8.06 6.01 10.28
C ILE A 451 -7.21 6.37 11.51
N ASN A 452 -6.49 7.48 11.45
CA ASN A 452 -5.49 7.82 12.47
C ASN A 452 -5.41 9.32 12.77
N THR A 453 -4.83 9.64 13.92
CA THR A 453 -4.35 10.98 14.28
C THR A 453 -2.83 10.99 14.27
N PRO A 454 -2.17 11.93 13.58
CA PRO A 454 -0.71 11.99 13.52
C PRO A 454 -0.11 12.34 14.89
N SER A 455 0.93 11.62 15.30
CA SER A 455 1.54 11.75 16.66
C SER A 455 2.11 13.15 16.95
N PHE A 456 2.56 13.87 15.92
CA PHE A 456 3.13 15.22 16.05
C PHE A 456 2.11 16.35 16.25
N ALA A 457 0.81 16.06 16.16
CA ALA A 457 -0.25 17.08 16.31
C ALA A 457 -0.59 17.42 17.77
N MET A 458 0.09 16.80 18.75
CA MET A 458 -0.23 16.96 20.17
C MET A 458 0.88 17.75 20.89
N PRO A 459 0.60 18.98 21.39
CA PRO A 459 1.50 19.65 22.32
C PRO A 459 1.71 18.79 23.57
N ALA A 460 2.93 18.78 24.11
CA ALA A 460 3.35 18.02 25.30
C ALA A 460 2.56 18.32 26.60
N TYR A 461 1.61 19.24 26.56
CA TYR A 461 0.75 19.68 27.65
C TYR A 461 -0.76 19.58 27.34
N SER A 462 -1.15 18.98 26.22
CA SER A 462 -2.57 18.79 25.90
C SER A 462 -3.13 17.60 26.69
N ILE A 463 -4.16 17.87 27.48
CA ILE A 463 -4.90 16.85 28.21
C ILE A 463 -5.50 15.85 27.20
N SER A 464 -5.56 14.57 27.56
CA SER A 464 -5.96 13.44 26.71
C SER A 464 -7.19 13.76 25.86
N ASN A 465 -6.98 14.11 24.59
CA ASN A 465 -8.07 14.23 23.65
C ASN A 465 -8.41 12.83 23.16
N SER A 466 -9.66 12.42 23.37
CA SER A 466 -10.16 11.15 22.90
C SER A 466 -11.10 11.35 21.71
N TRP A 467 -10.98 10.48 20.72
CA TRP A 467 -11.87 10.44 19.56
C TRP A 467 -12.39 9.03 19.37
N ALA A 468 -13.54 8.87 18.73
CA ALA A 468 -14.19 7.58 18.60
C ALA A 468 -14.75 7.35 17.21
N ILE A 469 -14.77 6.08 16.80
CA ILE A 469 -15.41 5.62 15.57
C ILE A 469 -16.43 4.51 15.83
N ASP A 470 -17.46 4.49 15.01
CA ASP A 470 -18.47 3.45 14.95
C ASP A 470 -19.02 3.28 13.52
N LYS A 471 -19.71 2.18 13.22
CA LYS A 471 -20.39 1.90 11.94
C LYS A 471 -19.50 2.14 10.71
N VAL A 472 -18.30 1.58 10.72
CA VAL A 472 -17.36 1.70 9.61
C VAL A 472 -17.78 0.78 8.48
N PHE A 473 -18.07 1.33 7.31
CA PHE A 473 -18.37 0.63 6.07
C PHE A 473 -17.41 1.09 4.98
N ILE A 474 -16.85 0.16 4.21
CA ILE A 474 -16.04 0.45 3.02
C ILE A 474 -16.47 -0.52 1.92
N GLY A 475 -17.05 -0.02 0.83
CA GLY A 475 -17.52 -0.91 -0.22
C GLY A 475 -18.52 -0.25 -1.14
N ARG A 476 -19.21 -1.08 -1.93
CA ARG A 476 -20.24 -0.63 -2.87
C ARG A 476 -21.46 -0.08 -2.12
N CYS A 477 -21.82 1.17 -2.38
CA CYS A 477 -23.01 1.80 -1.79
C CYS A 477 -23.74 2.65 -2.82
N PRO A 478 -24.91 2.19 -3.34
CA PRO A 478 -25.65 2.92 -4.35
C PRO A 478 -25.97 4.36 -3.92
N ARG A 479 -25.44 5.34 -4.67
CA ARG A 479 -25.62 6.78 -4.43
C ARG A 479 -25.31 7.23 -2.98
N ALA A 480 -24.45 6.50 -2.26
CA ALA A 480 -24.16 6.78 -0.85
C ALA A 480 -25.43 6.96 0.03
N CYS A 481 -26.47 6.18 -0.24
CA CYS A 481 -27.79 6.32 0.41
C CYS A 481 -28.39 7.72 0.31
N SER A 482 -28.06 8.44 -0.77
CA SER A 482 -28.44 9.83 -1.05
C SER A 482 -28.11 10.79 0.10
N GLY A 483 -27.14 10.46 0.95
CA GLY A 483 -26.82 11.27 2.13
C GLY A 483 -27.86 11.21 3.25
N HIS A 484 -28.79 10.25 3.25
CA HIS A 484 -29.84 10.11 4.28
C HIS A 484 -29.85 8.75 4.99
N GLY A 485 -28.98 7.81 4.62
CA GLY A 485 -28.92 6.47 5.22
C GLY A 485 -27.51 6.02 5.59
N TRP A 486 -27.41 4.82 6.17
CA TRP A 486 -26.15 4.13 6.37
C TRP A 486 -25.99 3.04 5.32
N CYS A 487 -24.83 3.00 4.69
CA CYS A 487 -24.46 1.93 3.77
C CYS A 487 -24.36 0.62 4.56
N GLN A 488 -25.09 -0.38 4.09
CA GLN A 488 -25.00 -1.76 4.52
C GLN A 488 -24.74 -2.64 3.30
N LEU A 489 -24.62 -3.95 3.50
CA LEU A 489 -24.39 -4.89 2.41
C LEU A 489 -25.48 -4.72 1.33
N ASN A 490 -25.11 -4.11 0.19
CA ASN A 490 -25.96 -3.79 -0.96
C ASN A 490 -27.25 -3.01 -0.67
N SER A 491 -27.33 -2.32 0.47
CA SER A 491 -28.57 -1.64 0.90
C SER A 491 -28.30 -0.35 1.69
N CYS A 492 -29.40 0.39 1.83
CA CYS A 492 -29.61 1.52 2.73
C CYS A 492 -30.85 1.16 3.57
#